data_AF-A0A377ZLU7-F1
#
_entry.id   AF-A0A377ZLU7-F1
#
_cell.length_a   1.000
_cell.length_b   1.000
_cell.length_c   1.000
_cell.angle_alpha   90.00
_cell.angle_beta   90.00
_cell.angle_gamma   90.00
#
_symmetry.space_group_name_H-M   'P 1'
#
loop_
_entity.id
_entity.type
_entity.pdbx_description
1 polymer ?
#
loop_
_entity_poly.entity_id
_entity_poly.type
_entity_poly.pdbx_seq_one_letter_code
_entity_poly.pdbx_strand_id
1 'polypeptide(L)' 'MTLILKRVQLLKDKPRREAIDRFLRQHQLSLEADCEMAIIAEYQQRLVGCGAIAGNVLKCIAIDPSLQGRG' A
#
# COMPACT_ATOMS: atom_id res chain seq x y z
N MET A 1 -6.37 -19.05 1.06
CA MET A 1 -5.42 -17.92 1.13
C MET A 1 -6.19 -16.73 1.70
N THR A 2 -5.91 -16.33 2.94
CA THR A 2 -6.69 -15.25 3.59
C THR A 2 -5.93 -13.94 3.47
N LEU A 3 -6.45 -13.04 2.63
CA LEU A 3 -5.90 -11.71 2.41
C LEU A 3 -6.71 -10.71 3.25
N ILE A 4 -6.03 -9.86 4.00
CA ILE A 4 -6.67 -8.89 4.90
C ILE A 4 -6.44 -7.50 4.33
N LEU A 5 -7.52 -6.77 4.08
CA LEU A 5 -7.46 -5.37 3.67
C LEU A 5 -7.52 -4.47 4.90
N LYS A 6 -6.59 -3.52 5.00
CA LYS A 6 -6.56 -2.53 6.09
C LYS A 6 -6.46 -1.12 5.53
N ARG A 7 -7.18 -0.21 6.16
CA ARG A 7 -7.09 1.22 5.92
C ARG A 7 -6.02 1.84 6.82
N VAL A 8 -5.14 2.65 6.24
CA VAL A 8 -4.03 3.32 6.92
C VAL A 8 -4.16 4.83 6.73
N GLN A 9 -4.12 5.59 7.83
CA GLN A 9 -4.07 7.06 7.82
C GLN A 9 -2.62 7.51 7.74
N LEU A 10 -2.16 7.99 6.59
CA LEU A 10 -0.73 8.19 6.32
C LEU A 10 -0.09 9.28 7.19
N LEU A 11 -0.87 10.28 7.60
CA LEU A 11 -0.38 11.34 8.50
C LEU A 11 -0.31 10.90 9.97
N LYS A 12 -1.09 9.90 10.37
CA LYS A 12 -1.20 9.47 11.78
C LYS A 12 -0.38 8.22 12.08
N ASP A 13 -0.23 7.32 11.10
CA ASP A 13 0.47 6.05 11.25
C ASP A 13 1.83 6.07 10.51
N LYS A 14 2.82 6.72 11.14
CA LYS A 14 4.17 6.83 10.58
C LYS A 14 4.82 5.46 10.29
N PRO A 15 4.76 4.46 11.20
CA PRO A 15 5.36 3.15 10.92
C PRO A 15 4.76 2.46 9.70
N ARG A 16 3.42 2.49 9.54
CA ARG A 16 2.80 1.92 8.33
C ARG A 16 3.11 2.73 7.09
N ARG A 17 3.15 4.06 7.18
CA ARG A 17 3.56 4.93 6.05
C ARG A 17 4.94 4.55 5.54
N GLU A 18 5.92 4.38 6.43
CA GLU A 18 7.27 3.97 6.05
C GLU A 18 7.31 2.57 5.44
N ALA A 19 6.52 1.63 5.94
CA ALA A 19 6.41 0.29 5.36
C ALA A 19 5.83 0.33 3.94
N ILE A 20 4.82 1.17 3.70
CA ILE A 20 4.21 1.39 2.38
C ILE A 20 5.21 2.03 1.43
N ASP A 21 5.93 3.07 1.85
CA ASP A 21 6.96 3.72 1.00
C ASP A 21 8.07 2.74 0.62
N ARG A 22 8.57 1.93 1.57
CA ARG A 22 9.56 0.89 1.27
C ARG A 22 9.04 -0.13 0.26
N PHE A 23 7.80 -0.58 0.40
CA PHE A 23 7.20 -1.51 -0.55
C PHE A 23 7.06 -0.89 -1.94
N LEU A 24 6.56 0.34 -2.04
CA LEU A 24 6.46 1.05 -3.33
C LEU A 24 7.82 1.20 -4.01
N ARG A 25 8.88 1.50 -3.26
CA ARG A 25 10.25 1.59 -3.81
C ARG A 25 10.74 0.27 -4.40
N GLN A 26 10.36 -0.87 -3.82
CA GLN A 26 10.69 -2.19 -4.39
C GLN A 26 10.02 -2.40 -5.77
N HIS A 27 8.93 -1.68 -6.03
CA HIS A 27 8.20 -1.65 -7.29
C HIS A 27 8.52 -0.43 -8.16
N GLN A 28 9.63 0.28 -7.90
CA GLN A 28 10.04 1.49 -8.64
C GLN A 28 9.01 2.63 -8.57
N LEU A 29 8.20 2.66 -7.51
CA LEU A 29 7.25 3.72 -7.19
C LEU A 29 7.68 4.44 -5.91
N SER A 30 7.05 5.57 -5.61
CA SER A 30 7.22 6.30 -4.35
C SER A 30 5.86 6.70 -3.79
N LEU A 31 5.77 6.85 -2.46
CA LEU A 31 4.58 7.40 -1.85
C LEU A 31 4.58 8.92 -1.99
N GLU A 32 3.65 9.44 -2.78
CA GLU A 32 3.52 10.88 -3.01
C GLU A 32 3.07 11.62 -1.73
N ALA A 33 3.51 12.88 -1.59
CA ALA A 33 3.35 13.64 -0.35
C ALA A 33 1.90 14.11 -0.08
N ASP A 34 1.09 14.20 -1.13
CA ASP A 34 -0.32 14.59 -1.08
C ASP A 34 -1.25 13.39 -0.81
N CYS A 35 -0.72 12.17 -0.69
CA CYS A 35 -1.48 11.01 -0.28
C CYS A 35 -1.90 11.10 1.20
N GLU A 36 -3.19 11.00 1.46
CA GLU A 36 -3.80 11.16 2.78
C GLU A 36 -4.01 9.80 3.46
N MET A 37 -4.34 8.80 2.65
CA MET A 37 -4.73 7.47 3.10
C MET A 37 -4.13 6.40 2.18
N ALA A 38 -4.00 5.18 2.69
CA ALA A 38 -3.74 4.00 1.87
C ALA A 38 -4.65 2.85 2.27
N ILE A 39 -5.01 2.04 1.29
CA ILE A 39 -5.51 0.68 1.51
C ILE A 39 -4.32 -0.25 1.28
N ILE A 40 -4.08 -1.14 2.24
CA ILE A 40 -3.04 -2.16 2.14
C ILE A 40 -3.64 -3.55 2.15
N ALA A 41 -2.99 -4.47 1.46
CA ALA A 41 -3.23 -5.90 1.51
C ALA A 41 -2.16 -6.57 2.36
N GLU A 42 -2.57 -7.33 3.37
CA GLU A 42 -1.69 -8.17 4.17
C GLU A 42 -2.00 -9.66 3.94
N TYR A 43 -0.96 -10.45 3.72
CA TYR A 43 -1.02 -11.92 3.69
C TYR A 43 0.07 -12.47 4.61
N GLN A 44 -0.30 -13.37 5.54
CA GLN A 44 0.62 -13.91 6.55
C GLN A 44 1.39 -12.79 7.31
N GLN A 45 0.68 -11.73 7.70
CA GLN A 45 1.22 -10.54 8.37
C GLN A 45 2.26 -9.74 7.55
N ARG A 46 2.46 -10.07 6.27
CA ARG A 46 3.31 -9.32 5.34
C ARG A 46 2.47 -8.42 4.46
N LEU A 47 2.92 -7.18 4.25
CA LEU A 47 2.34 -6.30 3.25
C LEU A 47 2.66 -6.87 1.85
N VAL A 48 1.62 -7.16 1.09
CA VAL A 48 1.69 -7.78 -0.24
C VAL A 48 1.05 -6.92 -1.33
N GLY A 49 0.48 -5.78 -0.96
CA GLY A 49 -0.02 -4.82 -1.91
C GLY A 49 -0.47 -3.54 -1.22
N CYS A 50 -0.54 -2.46 -1.98
CA CYS A 50 -1.06 -1.19 -1.51
C CYS A 50 -1.66 -0.37 -2.67
N GLY A 51 -2.54 0.56 -2.30
CA GLY A 51 -2.97 1.67 -3.13
C GLY A 51 -3.19 2.89 -2.25
N ALA A 52 -2.62 4.03 -2.62
CA ALA A 52 -2.76 5.29 -1.93
C ALA A 52 -3.91 6.14 -2.51
N ILE A 53 -4.42 7.06 -1.69
CA ILE A 53 -5.55 7.93 -2.01
C ILE A 53 -5.16 9.37 -1.72
N ALA A 54 -5.34 10.25 -2.71
CA ALA A 54 -5.28 11.70 -2.56
C ALA A 54 -6.60 12.30 -3.05
N GLY A 55 -7.46 12.75 -2.14
CA GLY A 55 -8.83 13.16 -2.47
C GLY A 55 -9.60 12.03 -3.16
N ASN A 56 -10.00 12.25 -4.41
CA ASN A 56 -10.76 11.28 -5.22
C ASN A 56 -9.89 10.43 -6.17
N VAL A 57 -8.56 10.53 -6.07
CA VAL A 57 -7.62 9.85 -6.95
C VAL A 57 -6.97 8.68 -6.24
N LEU A 58 -7.08 7.48 -6.82
CA LEU A 58 -6.29 6.31 -6.45
C LEU A 58 -4.96 6.35 -7.20
N LYS A 59 -3.84 6.23 -6.49
CA LYS A 59 -2.48 6.25 -7.06
C LYS A 59 -1.48 5.48 -6.20
N CYS A 60 -0.22 5.42 -6.62
CA CYS A 60 0.84 4.66 -5.95
C CYS A 60 0.40 3.20 -5.67
N ILE A 61 0.05 2.46 -6.72
CA ILE A 61 -0.55 1.12 -6.62
C ILE A 61 0.51 0.07 -6.95
N ALA A 62 0.72 -0.89 -6.06
CA ALA A 62 1.62 -2.00 -6.27
C ALA A 62 1.08 -3.29 -5.63
N ILE A 63 1.41 -4.43 -6.22
CA ILE A 63 1.08 -5.76 -5.73
C ILE A 63 2.34 -6.61 -5.86
N ASP A 64 2.64 -7.41 -4.83
CA ASP A 64 3.76 -8.34 -4.83
C ASP A 64 3.73 -9.22 -6.09
N PRO A 65 4.86 -9.36 -6.83
CA PRO A 65 4.85 -10.03 -8.13
C PRO A 65 4.34 -11.47 -8.08
N SER A 66 4.52 -12.18 -6.96
CA SER A 66 4.07 -13.56 -6.79
C SER A 66 2.54 -13.71 -6.68
N LEU A 67 1.84 -12.61 -6.42
CA LEU A 67 0.39 -12.55 -6.19
C LEU A 67 -0.36 -11.76 -7.28
N GLN A 68 0.35 -11.17 -8.25
CA GLN A 68 -0.29 -10.51 -9.39
C GLN A 68 -1.11 -11.50 -10.23
N GLY A 69 -2.20 -11.02 -10.84
CA GLY A 69 -3.08 -11.84 -11.69
C GLY A 69 -4.03 -12.77 -10.93
N ARG A 70 -4.21 -12.57 -9.61
CA ARG A 70 -5.06 -13.43 -8.76
C ARG A 70 -6.43 -12.83 -8.41
N GLY A 71 -6.77 -11.67 -8.97
CA GLY A 71 -7.96 -10.87 -8.62
C GLY A 71 -7.72 -10.02 -7.38
#